data_AF-A0A7C4DAF6-F1
#
_entry.id   AF-A0A7C4DAF6-F1
#
_cell.length_a   1.000
_cell.length_b   1.000
_cell.length_c   1.000
_cell.angle_alpha   90.00
_cell.angle_beta   90.00
_cell.angle_gamma   90.00
#
_symmetry.space_group_name_H-M   'P 1'
#
loop_
_entity.id
_entity.type
_entity.pdbx_description
1 polymer ?
#
loop_
_entity_poly.entity_id
_entity_poly.type
_entity_poly.pdbx_seq_one_letter_code
_entity_poly.pdbx_strand_id
1 'polypeptide(L)'
;MSDAFRVIVFSRKKLGKIHKHYTDCIKIYLSYPIKNIKPFFEARIGRDVVKMALEHFKVGYDDKGDYLVLYGDGLDEKFRRIIVFSGVRQVVDGSLGKKVLEVVDSMGELELLFWYSRFINAYDRGSYWDVYRVAKSIRILYRI
;
A
#
# COMPACT_ATOMS: atom_id res chain seq x y z
N MET A 1 6.04 26.15 7.01
CA MET A 1 5.27 24.91 7.31
C MET A 1 6.17 23.76 6.89
N SER A 2 6.43 22.76 7.74
CA SER A 2 7.19 21.60 7.29
C SER A 2 6.32 20.84 6.29
N ASP A 3 6.78 20.65 5.06
CA ASP A 3 6.05 19.86 4.08
C ASP A 3 5.79 18.47 4.64
N ALA A 4 4.52 18.06 4.67
CA ALA A 4 4.15 16.74 5.15
C ALA A 4 4.78 15.69 4.24
N PHE A 5 5.58 14.79 4.81
CA PHE A 5 6.19 13.67 4.08
C PHE A 5 5.63 12.33 4.58
N ARG A 6 5.83 11.28 3.79
CA ARG A 6 5.52 9.89 4.17
C ARG A 6 6.71 9.01 3.90
N VAL A 7 6.82 7.89 4.60
CA VAL A 7 7.95 6.96 4.41
C VAL A 7 7.44 5.58 4.04
N ILE A 8 8.02 4.98 3.00
CA ILE A 8 7.82 3.57 2.66
C ILE A 8 9.12 2.82 2.90
N VAL A 9 9.12 1.89 3.85
CA VAL A 9 10.26 1.02 4.16
C VAL A 9 10.09 -0.32 3.47
N PHE A 10 11.16 -0.83 2.86
CA PHE A 10 11.19 -2.15 2.26
C PHE A 10 11.65 -3.19 3.28
N SER A 11 10.98 -4.33 3.30
CA SER A 11 11.33 -5.41 4.23
C SER A 11 10.99 -6.77 3.64
N ARG A 12 11.48 -7.84 4.29
CA ARG A 12 11.11 -9.21 3.96
C ARG A 12 10.42 -9.86 5.14
N LYS A 13 9.31 -10.55 4.88
CA LYS A 13 8.56 -11.29 5.89
C LYS A 13 8.69 -12.78 5.64
N LYS A 14 8.99 -13.52 6.71
CA LYS A 14 9.07 -14.97 6.68
C LYS A 14 7.67 -15.56 6.79
N LEU A 15 7.31 -16.41 5.83
CA LEU A 15 6.05 -17.12 5.75
C LEU A 15 6.27 -18.64 5.83
N GLY A 16 5.25 -19.34 6.35
CA GLY A 16 5.26 -20.80 6.47
C GLY A 16 5.89 -21.32 7.77
N LYS A 17 5.26 -22.33 8.38
CA LYS A 17 5.78 -23.01 9.58
C LYS A 17 6.79 -24.12 9.24
N ILE A 18 6.57 -24.81 8.11
CA ILE A 18 7.32 -26.02 7.69
C ILE A 18 8.31 -25.67 6.56
N HIS A 19 7.81 -25.21 5.41
CA HIS A 19 8.64 -24.68 4.32
C HIS A 19 8.69 -23.16 4.41
N LYS A 20 9.84 -22.64 4.83
CA LYS A 20 10.06 -21.21 5.08
C LYS A 20 10.32 -20.50 3.75
N HIS A 21 9.41 -19.63 3.34
CA HIS A 21 9.60 -18.75 2.18
C HIS A 21 9.61 -17.29 2.65
N TYR A 22 10.35 -16.44 1.97
CA TYR A 22 10.35 -15.01 2.22
C TYR A 22 9.47 -14.31 1.18
N THR A 23 8.67 -13.36 1.63
CA THR A 23 7.92 -12.46 0.75
C THR A 23 8.42 -11.04 0.98
N ASP A 24 8.56 -10.27 -0.10
CA ASP A 24 8.82 -8.85 0.02
C ASP A 24 7.56 -8.13 0.53
N CYS A 25 7.78 -7.17 1.41
CA CYS A 25 6.73 -6.35 1.99
C CYS A 25 7.16 -4.89 2.00
N ILE A 26 6.17 -4.03 1.85
CA ILE A 26 6.31 -2.62 2.19
C ILE A 26 5.68 -2.33 3.54
N LYS A 27 6.28 -1.36 4.24
CA LYS A 27 5.74 -0.78 5.47
C LYS A 27 5.63 0.71 5.29
N ILE A 28 4.43 1.22 5.45
CA ILE A 28 4.11 2.62 5.21
C ILE A 28 4.03 3.32 6.57
N TYR A 29 4.65 4.49 6.69
CA TYR A 29 4.67 5.32 7.89
C TYR A 29 4.27 6.77 7.56
N LEU A 30 3.60 7.43 8.50
CA LEU A 30 3.22 8.84 8.38
C LEU A 30 4.39 9.81 8.64
N SER A 31 5.49 9.29 9.16
CA SER A 31 6.74 9.98 9.47
C SER A 31 7.90 8.96 9.43
N TYR A 32 9.10 9.33 9.87
CA TYR A 32 10.18 8.35 9.99
C TYR A 32 9.81 7.20 10.94
N PRO A 33 10.20 5.96 10.61
CA PRO A 33 9.86 4.80 11.42
C PRO A 33 10.50 4.89 12.80
N ILE A 34 9.69 4.66 13.84
CA ILE A 34 10.16 4.58 15.22
C ILE A 34 10.20 3.09 15.61
N LYS A 35 11.27 2.68 16.29
CA LYS A 35 11.46 1.30 16.74
C LYS A 35 10.25 0.85 17.59
N ASN A 36 9.79 -0.37 17.37
CA ASN A 36 8.64 -1.00 18.05
C ASN A 36 7.27 -0.33 17.79
N ILE A 37 7.19 0.68 16.92
CA ILE A 37 5.89 1.22 16.49
C ILE A 37 5.44 0.47 15.25
N LYS A 38 4.19 -0.02 15.31
CA LYS A 38 3.51 -0.66 14.18
C LYS A 38 3.46 0.32 13.01
N PRO A 39 3.79 -0.10 11.76
CA PRO A 39 3.61 0.78 10.62
C PRO A 39 2.16 1.20 10.48
N PHE A 40 1.93 2.33 9.80
CA PHE A 40 0.58 2.80 9.51
C PHE A 40 -0.18 1.82 8.62
N PHE A 41 0.53 1.18 7.68
CA PHE A 41 0.00 0.10 6.85
C PHE A 41 1.14 -0.83 6.40
N GLU A 42 0.84 -2.11 6.18
CA GLU A 42 1.78 -3.09 5.62
C GLU A 42 1.11 -3.89 4.52
N ALA A 43 1.80 -4.08 3.39
CA ALA A 43 1.32 -4.89 2.27
C ALA A 43 2.44 -5.80 1.72
N ARG A 44 2.07 -7.02 1.31
CA ARG A 44 2.99 -8.01 0.73
C ARG A 44 3.22 -7.76 -0.75
N ILE A 45 3.90 -6.65 -1.06
CA ILE A 45 4.29 -6.27 -2.43
C ILE A 45 5.74 -5.83 -2.45
N GLY A 46 6.40 -6.02 -3.60
CA GLY A 46 7.79 -5.66 -3.82
C GLY A 46 8.01 -4.18 -4.11
N ARG A 47 9.27 -3.75 -4.01
CA ARG A 47 9.71 -2.36 -4.25
C ARG A 47 9.32 -1.84 -5.63
N ASP A 48 9.55 -2.62 -6.68
CA ASP A 48 9.30 -2.19 -8.07
C ASP A 48 7.82 -1.95 -8.33
N VAL A 49 6.96 -2.77 -7.71
CA VAL A 49 5.49 -2.62 -7.80
C VAL A 49 5.03 -1.31 -7.16
N VAL A 50 5.65 -0.92 -6.04
CA VAL A 50 5.33 0.35 -5.37
C VAL A 50 5.84 1.54 -6.15
N LYS A 51 7.08 1.48 -6.66
CA LYS A 51 7.63 2.57 -7.49
C LYS A 51 6.77 2.82 -8.72
N MET A 52 6.37 1.76 -9.41
CA MET A 52 5.45 1.85 -10.55
C MET A 52 4.12 2.52 -10.17
N ALA A 53 3.58 2.23 -8.98
CA ALA A 53 2.37 2.92 -8.49
C ALA A 53 2.61 4.39 -8.13
N LEU A 54 3.75 4.72 -7.50
CA LEU A 54 4.12 6.10 -7.17
C LEU A 54 4.28 6.94 -8.44
N GLU A 55 4.90 6.39 -9.48
CA GLU A 55 5.03 7.02 -10.79
C GLU A 55 3.67 7.23 -11.45
N HIS A 56 2.80 6.20 -11.44
CA HIS A 56 1.46 6.29 -11.99
C HIS A 56 0.62 7.40 -11.32
N PHE A 57 0.62 7.47 -9.99
CA PHE A 57 -0.11 8.49 -9.23
C PHE A 57 0.64 9.83 -9.12
N LYS A 58 1.78 9.99 -9.81
CA LYS A 58 2.60 11.21 -9.84
C LYS A 58 2.97 11.70 -8.42
N VAL A 59 3.44 10.77 -7.58
CA VAL A 59 3.97 11.04 -6.24
C VAL A 59 5.47 11.33 -6.35
N GLY A 60 5.91 12.48 -5.86
CA GLY A 60 7.33 12.78 -5.75
C GLY A 60 7.96 11.89 -4.67
N TYR A 61 9.12 11.31 -4.94
CA TYR A 61 9.82 10.51 -3.95
C TYR A 61 11.34 10.56 -4.10
N ASP A 62 12.02 10.50 -2.95
CA ASP A 62 13.45 10.27 -2.85
C ASP A 62 13.71 8.82 -2.48
N ASP A 63 14.56 8.16 -3.26
CA ASP A 63 14.98 6.80 -2.98
C ASP A 63 16.27 6.78 -2.15
N LYS A 64 16.20 6.23 -0.93
CA LYS A 64 17.34 6.10 -0.01
C LYS A 64 17.87 4.66 0.07
N GLY A 65 17.50 3.79 -0.87
CA GLY A 65 17.91 2.39 -0.91
C GLY A 65 16.92 1.49 -0.15
N ASP A 66 16.92 1.57 1.17
CA ASP A 66 16.09 0.71 2.04
C ASP A 66 14.68 1.27 2.30
N TYR A 67 14.48 2.56 1.98
CA TYR A 67 13.20 3.24 2.11
C TYR A 67 13.06 4.36 1.08
N LEU A 68 11.81 4.77 0.84
CA LEU A 68 11.46 5.96 0.07
C LEU A 68 10.91 7.04 1.00
N VAL A 69 11.23 8.29 0.71
CA VAL A 69 10.59 9.47 1.32
C VAL A 69 9.69 10.10 0.28
N LEU A 70 8.40 10.15 0.54
CA LEU A 70 7.38 10.69 -0.37
C LEU A 70 7.08 12.15 -0.01
N TYR A 71 6.91 12.99 -1.03
CA TYR A 71 6.62 14.41 -0.92
C TYR A 71 5.81 14.92 -2.13
N GLY A 72 5.40 16.20 -2.05
CA GLY A 72 4.75 16.93 -3.13
C GLY A 72 3.27 17.22 -2.88
N ASP A 73 2.68 17.94 -3.83
CA ASP A 73 1.30 18.44 -3.69
C ASP A 73 0.27 17.31 -3.76
N GLY A 74 -0.78 17.45 -2.94
CA GLY A 74 -1.85 16.48 -2.84
C GLY A 74 -1.41 15.12 -2.29
N LEU A 75 -0.30 15.08 -1.53
CA LEU A 75 0.28 13.83 -1.04
C LEU A 75 -0.75 12.98 -0.28
N ASP A 76 -1.64 13.57 0.51
CA ASP A 76 -2.61 12.81 1.29
C ASP A 76 -3.59 12.00 0.44
N GLU A 77 -4.11 12.56 -0.65
CA GLU A 77 -5.00 11.82 -1.56
C GLU A 77 -4.22 10.71 -2.28
N LYS A 78 -3.07 11.05 -2.86
CA LYS A 78 -2.21 10.09 -3.57
C LYS A 78 -1.75 8.97 -2.63
N PHE A 79 -1.50 9.29 -1.37
CA PHE A 79 -1.15 8.33 -0.33
C PHE A 79 -2.29 7.36 -0.01
N ARG A 80 -3.55 7.84 0.04
CA ARG A 80 -4.72 6.94 0.15
C ARG A 80 -4.78 5.99 -1.05
N ARG A 81 -4.53 6.49 -2.27
CA ARG A 81 -4.48 5.65 -3.50
C ARG A 81 -3.40 4.58 -3.39
N ILE A 82 -2.19 4.93 -2.93
CA ILE A 82 -1.10 3.96 -2.70
C ILE A 82 -1.51 2.87 -1.71
N ILE A 83 -2.21 3.22 -0.63
CA ILE A 83 -2.67 2.24 0.37
C ILE A 83 -3.72 1.30 -0.21
N VAL A 84 -4.73 1.84 -0.91
CA VAL A 84 -5.76 1.03 -1.56
C VAL A 84 -5.14 0.12 -2.62
N PHE A 85 -4.31 0.67 -3.50
CA PHE A 85 -3.58 -0.11 -4.51
C PHE A 85 -2.76 -1.22 -3.87
N SER A 86 -1.96 -0.91 -2.85
CA SER A 86 -1.10 -1.90 -2.20
C SER A 86 -1.90 -3.00 -1.50
N GLY A 87 -3.00 -2.60 -0.86
CA GLY A 87 -3.93 -3.49 -0.20
C GLY A 87 -4.57 -4.50 -1.15
N VAL A 88 -4.94 -4.07 -2.35
CA VAL A 88 -5.50 -4.92 -3.41
C VAL A 88 -4.42 -5.74 -4.10
N ARG A 89 -3.30 -5.11 -4.47
CA ARG A 89 -2.23 -5.71 -5.26
C ARG A 89 -1.61 -6.93 -4.60
N GLN A 90 -1.56 -6.97 -3.26
CA GLN A 90 -1.02 -8.13 -2.53
C GLN A 90 -1.86 -9.41 -2.65
N VAL A 91 -3.11 -9.33 -3.16
CA VAL A 91 -4.02 -10.50 -3.25
C VAL A 91 -4.44 -10.86 -4.68
N VAL A 92 -4.11 -10.00 -5.65
CA VAL A 92 -4.39 -10.24 -7.07
C VAL A 92 -3.13 -10.68 -7.79
N ASP A 93 -3.33 -11.38 -8.90
CA ASP A 93 -2.25 -11.81 -9.78
C ASP A 93 -1.47 -10.61 -10.33
N GLY A 94 -0.18 -10.79 -10.61
CA GLY A 94 0.67 -9.73 -11.12
C GLY A 94 0.26 -9.18 -12.48
N SER A 95 -0.35 -9.99 -13.33
CA SER A 95 -0.92 -9.58 -14.62
C SER A 95 -2.01 -8.51 -14.49
N LEU A 96 -2.67 -8.43 -13.32
CA LEU A 96 -3.77 -7.49 -13.06
C LEU A 96 -3.28 -6.18 -12.44
N GLY A 97 -1.98 -6.01 -12.21
CA GLY A 97 -1.42 -4.82 -11.57
C GLY A 97 -1.80 -3.50 -12.25
N LYS A 98 -1.75 -3.46 -13.59
CA LYS A 98 -2.15 -2.27 -14.36
C LYS A 98 -3.65 -1.97 -14.19
N LYS A 99 -4.49 -3.00 -14.25
CA LYS A 99 -5.95 -2.86 -14.06
C LYS A 99 -6.28 -2.36 -12.66
N VAL A 100 -5.54 -2.80 -11.64
CA VAL A 100 -5.71 -2.30 -10.26
C VAL A 100 -5.35 -0.82 -10.17
N LEU A 101 -4.27 -0.38 -10.83
CA LEU A 101 -3.92 1.04 -10.89
C LEU A 101 -5.05 1.87 -11.51
N GLU A 102 -5.53 1.47 -12.70
CA GLU A 102 -6.61 2.17 -13.41
C GLU A 102 -7.88 2.26 -12.56
N VAL A 103 -8.27 1.16 -11.91
CA VAL A 103 -9.42 1.15 -10.99
C VAL A 103 -9.21 2.15 -9.86
N VAL A 104 -8.06 2.10 -9.18
CA VAL A 104 -7.77 3.00 -8.06
C VAL A 104 -7.65 4.45 -8.50
N ASP A 105 -7.12 4.74 -9.70
CA ASP A 105 -7.01 6.09 -10.25
C ASP A 105 -8.39 6.68 -10.60
N SER A 106 -9.29 5.84 -11.11
CA SER A 106 -10.66 6.24 -11.43
C SER A 106 -11.56 6.51 -10.22
N MET A 107 -11.14 6.11 -9.00
CA MET A 107 -11.94 6.32 -7.79
C MET A 107 -12.12 7.81 -7.50
N GLY A 108 -13.37 8.21 -7.29
CA GLY A 108 -13.71 9.52 -6.75
C GLY A 108 -13.32 9.66 -5.28
N GLU A 109 -13.32 10.89 -4.75
CA GLU A 109 -12.85 11.18 -3.38
C GLU A 109 -13.56 10.35 -2.30
N LEU A 110 -14.90 10.27 -2.35
CA LEU A 110 -15.69 9.53 -1.37
C LEU A 110 -15.42 8.02 -1.41
N GLU A 111 -15.33 7.46 -2.61
CA GLU A 111 -15.06 6.04 -2.83
C GLU A 111 -13.65 5.66 -2.39
N LEU A 112 -12.66 6.49 -2.73
CA LEU A 112 -11.28 6.35 -2.28
C LEU A 112 -11.20 6.39 -0.75
N LEU A 113 -11.83 7.40 -0.13
CA LEU A 113 -11.85 7.56 1.33
C LEU A 113 -12.53 6.36 2.01
N PHE A 114 -13.63 5.87 1.44
CA PHE A 114 -14.30 4.65 1.90
C PHE A 114 -13.35 3.46 1.88
N TRP A 115 -12.76 3.11 0.73
CA TRP A 115 -11.89 1.93 0.62
C TRP A 115 -10.62 2.05 1.46
N TYR A 116 -10.01 3.23 1.47
CA TYR A 116 -8.89 3.55 2.36
C TYR A 116 -9.25 3.27 3.82
N SER A 117 -10.37 3.80 4.30
CA SER A 117 -10.83 3.58 5.69
C SER A 117 -11.06 2.10 5.99
N ARG A 118 -11.56 1.32 5.03
CA ARG A 118 -11.76 -0.13 5.19
C ARG A 118 -10.42 -0.86 5.33
N PHE A 119 -9.43 -0.49 4.53
CA PHE A 119 -8.08 -1.07 4.62
C PHE A 119 -7.39 -0.75 5.94
N ILE A 120 -7.40 0.52 6.37
CA ILE A 120 -6.81 0.93 7.65
C ILE A 120 -7.49 0.22 8.82
N ASN A 121 -8.82 0.23 8.88
CA ASN A 121 -9.55 -0.44 9.95
C ASN A 121 -9.29 -1.95 10.00
N ALA A 122 -9.22 -2.61 8.84
CA ALA A 122 -8.91 -4.04 8.76
C ALA A 122 -7.47 -4.34 9.19
N TYR A 123 -6.52 -3.48 8.84
CA TYR A 123 -5.13 -3.61 9.26
C TYR A 123 -4.94 -3.33 10.75
N ASP A 124 -5.67 -2.37 11.32
CA ASP A 124 -5.54 -1.98 12.72
C ASP A 124 -6.14 -2.98 13.68
N ARG A 125 -7.35 -3.43 13.40
CA ARG A 125 -8.11 -4.33 14.29
C ARG A 125 -7.86 -5.80 14.03
N GLY A 126 -7.33 -6.13 12.86
CA GLY A 126 -7.37 -7.47 12.30
C GLY A 126 -6.01 -8.05 11.95
N SER A 127 -6.12 -9.17 11.26
CA SER A 127 -5.00 -9.93 10.71
C SER A 127 -4.85 -9.66 9.21
N TYR A 128 -3.84 -10.27 8.60
CA TYR A 128 -3.69 -10.32 7.14
C TYR A 128 -4.99 -10.75 6.42
N TRP A 129 -5.78 -11.65 7.02
CA TRP A 129 -7.01 -12.15 6.42
C TRP A 129 -8.11 -11.09 6.36
N ASP A 130 -8.12 -10.13 7.27
CA ASP A 130 -9.12 -9.07 7.27
C ASP A 130 -8.84 -8.07 6.16
N VAL A 131 -7.56 -7.73 5.97
CA VAL A 131 -7.09 -6.95 4.81
C VAL A 131 -7.40 -7.70 3.51
N TYR A 132 -7.16 -9.01 3.47
CA TYR A 132 -7.49 -9.86 2.31
C TYR A 132 -8.98 -9.82 1.96
N ARG A 133 -9.88 -9.85 2.95
CA ARG A 133 -11.33 -9.77 2.72
C ARG A 133 -11.73 -8.44 2.08
N VAL A 134 -11.17 -7.31 2.54
CA VAL A 134 -11.41 -5.99 1.93
C VAL A 134 -10.92 -5.98 0.48
N ALA A 135 -9.71 -6.47 0.24
CA ALA A 135 -9.14 -6.56 -1.10
C ALA A 135 -9.98 -7.47 -2.03
N LYS A 136 -10.49 -8.59 -1.51
CA LYS A 136 -11.40 -9.49 -2.25
C LYS A 136 -12.72 -8.79 -2.62
N SER A 137 -13.27 -7.94 -1.77
CA SER A 137 -14.48 -7.17 -2.07
C SER A 137 -14.27 -6.22 -3.25
N ILE A 138 -13.15 -5.49 -3.27
CA ILE A 138 -12.76 -4.66 -4.42
C ILE A 138 -12.60 -5.52 -5.66
N ARG A 139 -11.89 -6.65 -5.53
CA ARG A 139 -11.67 -7.58 -6.63
C ARG A 139 -12.98 -8.01 -7.31
N ILE A 140 -13.98 -8.38 -6.52
CA ILE A 140 -15.30 -8.77 -7.00
C ILE A 140 -16.03 -7.58 -7.65
N LEU A 141 -16.04 -6.43 -6.98
CA LEU A 141 -16.76 -5.24 -7.43
C LEU A 141 -16.28 -4.76 -8.80
N TYR A 142 -14.97 -4.66 -9.00
CA TYR A 142 -14.37 -4.16 -10.25
C TYR A 142 -13.95 -5.26 -11.23
N ARG A 143 -14.26 -6.53 -10.91
CA ARG A 143 -13.96 -7.70 -11.75
C ARG A 143 -12.46 -7.77 -12.12
N ILE A 144 -11.60 -7.64 -11.12
CA ILE A 144 -10.13 -7.75 -11.21
C ILE A 144 -9.63 -8.98 -10.47
#